data_AF-A0A3M0WTA3-F1
#
_entry.id   AF-A0A3M0WTA3-F1
#
_cell.length_a   1.000
_cell.length_b   1.000
_cell.length_c   1.000
_cell.angle_alpha   90.00
_cell.angle_beta   90.00
_cell.angle_gamma   90.00
#
_symmetry.space_group_name_H-M   'P 1'
#
loop_
_entity.id
_entity.type
_entity.pdbx_description
1 polymer ?
#
loop_
_entity_poly.entity_id
_entity_poly.type
_entity_poly.pdbx_seq_one_letter_code
_entity_poly.pdbx_strand_id
1 'polypeptide(L)'
;MAEDASWLAEAHPLAGRRHRAGGVVLEGLCPGAMVVIAAPRAAGAAERLGAALGALWGLAPPGPGRQAPLPLAAAEGRPAPRLMWWAPGQWLAVLPDPAGPEAAAQLEAALGGAAWCVDQGEALAPIRLGGPGRGALAERICALDLSP
;
A
#
# COMPACT_ATOMS: atom_id res chain seq x y z
N MET A 1 -4.96 11.82 -26.07
CA MET A 1 -4.41 12.97 -25.35
C MET A 1 -4.22 12.53 -23.91
N ALA A 2 -2.99 12.20 -23.54
CA ALA A 2 -2.65 11.83 -22.17
C ALA A 2 -2.30 13.12 -21.44
N GLU A 3 -3.24 13.63 -20.64
CA GLU A 3 -2.95 14.72 -19.72
C GLU A 3 -2.00 14.23 -18.63
N ASP A 4 -1.03 15.09 -18.34
CA ASP A 4 0.17 14.86 -17.57
C ASP A 4 -0.09 14.25 -16.19
N ALA A 5 0.50 13.07 -15.95
CA ALA A 5 0.73 12.51 -14.62
C ALA A 5 1.74 13.34 -13.78
N SER A 6 2.10 14.54 -14.24
CA SER A 6 3.08 15.45 -13.66
C SER A 6 2.69 15.94 -12.26
N TRP A 7 1.41 16.20 -12.00
CA TRP A 7 0.99 16.78 -10.71
C TRP A 7 1.08 15.80 -9.53
N LEU A 8 0.92 14.49 -9.79
CA LEU A 8 1.13 13.46 -8.75
C LEU A 8 2.60 13.33 -8.35
N ALA A 9 3.52 13.57 -9.29
CA ALA A 9 4.96 13.62 -8.99
C ALA A 9 5.35 14.86 -8.18
N GLU A 10 4.64 16.00 -8.34
CA GLU A 10 4.84 17.23 -7.56
C GLU A 10 4.28 17.16 -6.13
N ALA A 11 3.17 16.44 -5.91
CA ALA A 11 2.55 16.30 -4.58
C ALA A 11 3.33 15.40 -3.61
N HIS A 12 4.10 14.44 -4.12
CA HIS A 12 4.96 13.62 -3.27
C HIS A 12 6.08 14.49 -2.64
N PRO A 13 6.44 14.34 -1.35
CA PRO A 13 7.45 15.19 -0.68
C PRO A 13 8.84 15.22 -1.36
N LEU A 14 9.14 14.21 -2.18
CA LEU A 14 10.35 14.16 -2.99
C LEU A 14 10.25 14.89 -4.34
N ALA A 15 9.07 15.36 -4.76
CA ALA A 15 8.83 16.11 -6.00
C ALA A 15 9.46 15.44 -7.24
N GLY A 16 9.26 14.12 -7.40
CA GLY A 16 9.87 13.32 -8.46
C GLY A 16 11.40 13.18 -8.38
N ARG A 17 12.08 13.74 -7.36
CA ARG A 17 13.53 13.68 -7.24
C ARG A 17 14.01 12.30 -6.84
N ARG A 18 15.08 11.89 -7.52
CA ARG A 18 15.86 10.70 -7.20
C ARG A 18 17.13 11.10 -6.49
N HIS A 19 17.30 10.64 -5.24
CA HIS A 19 18.48 10.92 -4.45
C HIS A 19 19.44 9.73 -4.50
N ARG A 20 20.74 10.01 -4.70
CA ARG A 20 21.80 9.01 -4.72
C ARG A 20 22.93 9.44 -3.79
N ALA A 21 23.28 8.59 -2.83
CA ALA A 21 24.39 8.84 -1.92
C ALA A 21 24.91 7.52 -1.36
N GLY A 22 26.23 7.33 -1.27
CA GLY A 22 26.83 6.16 -0.61
C GLY A 22 26.33 4.79 -1.11
N GLY A 23 26.08 4.65 -2.42
CA GLY A 23 25.54 3.41 -3.00
C GLY A 23 24.05 3.14 -2.69
N VAL A 24 23.36 4.10 -2.08
CA VAL A 24 21.91 4.09 -1.87
C VAL A 24 21.22 4.91 -2.94
N VAL A 25 20.04 4.46 -3.35
CA VAL A 25 19.11 5.19 -4.19
C VAL A 25 17.77 5.33 -3.46
N LEU A 26 17.28 6.56 -3.34
CA LEU A 26 15.97 6.89 -2.79
C LEU A 26 15.11 7.52 -3.89
N GLU A 27 13.88 7.02 -4.03
CA GLU A 27 12.93 7.50 -5.03
C GLU A 27 11.53 7.57 -4.41
N GLY A 28 10.79 8.64 -4.67
CA GLY A 28 9.38 8.72 -4.31
C GLY A 28 8.55 7.83 -5.22
N LEU A 29 7.55 7.15 -4.65
CA LEU A 29 6.55 6.42 -5.41
C LEU A 29 5.22 7.16 -5.31
N CYS A 30 4.49 7.23 -6.42
CA CYS A 30 3.13 7.75 -6.42
C CYS A 30 2.16 6.57 -6.47
N PRO A 31 1.61 6.13 -5.33
CA PRO A 31 0.59 5.10 -5.34
C PRO A 31 -0.67 5.65 -6.04
N GLY A 32 -1.53 4.76 -6.53
CA GLY A 32 -2.86 5.18 -7.00
C GLY A 32 -3.72 5.59 -5.81
N ALA A 33 -3.93 4.65 -4.89
CA ALA A 33 -4.55 4.90 -3.59
C ALA A 33 -3.92 4.01 -2.51
N MET A 34 -4.00 4.45 -1.26
CA MET A 34 -3.54 3.70 -0.09
C MET A 34 -4.66 3.66 0.93
N VAL A 35 -5.29 2.50 1.10
CA VAL A 35 -6.49 2.36 1.93
C VAL A 35 -6.22 1.43 3.09
N VAL A 36 -6.46 1.91 4.32
CA VAL A 36 -6.49 1.04 5.50
C VAL A 36 -7.85 0.38 5.59
N ILE A 37 -7.86 -0.95 5.62
CA ILE A 37 -9.02 -1.80 5.84
C ILE A 37 -9.01 -2.24 7.31
N ALA A 38 -10.07 -1.94 8.06
CA ALA A 38 -10.19 -2.31 9.48
C ALA A 38 -11.39 -3.23 9.71
N ALA A 39 -11.13 -4.43 10.24
CA ALA A 39 -12.19 -5.36 10.63
C ALA A 39 -12.87 -4.89 11.94
N PRO A 40 -14.21 -5.03 12.05
CA PRO A 40 -14.91 -4.87 13.32
C PRO A 40 -14.41 -5.82 14.40
N ARG A 41 -14.50 -5.42 15.67
CA ARG A 41 -14.18 -6.29 16.83
C ARG A 41 -15.31 -7.26 17.20
N ALA A 42 -16.30 -7.43 16.33
CA ALA A 42 -17.42 -8.33 16.57
C ALA A 42 -17.03 -9.79 16.29
N ALA A 43 -17.73 -10.74 16.94
CA ALA A 43 -17.58 -12.15 16.62
C ALA A 43 -17.84 -12.42 15.13
N GLY A 44 -17.04 -13.30 14.53
CA GLY A 44 -17.13 -13.66 13.12
C GLY A 44 -16.62 -12.60 12.14
N ALA A 45 -16.06 -11.47 12.60
CA ALA A 45 -15.63 -10.39 11.72
C ALA A 45 -14.42 -10.80 10.84
N ALA A 46 -13.50 -11.60 11.37
CA ALA A 46 -12.36 -12.09 10.62
C ALA A 46 -12.79 -13.02 9.47
N GLU A 47 -13.76 -13.89 9.73
CA GLU A 47 -14.34 -14.82 8.75
C GLU A 47 -15.13 -14.07 7.69
N ARG A 48 -15.93 -13.07 8.07
CA ARG A 48 -16.64 -12.21 7.11
C ARG A 48 -15.68 -11.44 6.22
N LEU A 49 -14.64 -10.85 6.79
CA LEU A 49 -13.61 -10.16 6.01
C LEU A 49 -12.87 -11.13 5.09
N GLY A 50 -12.50 -12.31 5.59
CA GLY A 50 -11.87 -13.36 4.79
C GLY A 50 -12.74 -13.80 3.62
N ALA A 51 -14.03 -13.99 3.84
CA ALA A 51 -14.98 -14.30 2.78
C ALA A 51 -15.13 -13.16 1.77
N ALA A 52 -15.20 -11.90 2.24
CA ALA A 52 -15.29 -10.73 1.37
C ALA A 52 -14.04 -10.54 0.51
N LEU A 53 -12.84 -10.66 1.08
CA LEU A 53 -11.57 -10.61 0.34
C LEU A 53 -11.41 -11.82 -0.59
N GLY A 54 -11.90 -13.00 -0.17
CA GLY A 54 -11.95 -14.19 -1.01
C GLY A 54 -12.85 -14.00 -2.23
N ALA A 55 -14.03 -13.38 -2.05
CA ALA A 55 -14.93 -13.07 -3.15
C ALA A 55 -14.39 -11.97 -4.07
N LEU A 56 -13.77 -10.93 -3.50
CA LEU A 56 -13.28 -9.76 -4.24
C LEU A 56 -11.99 -10.05 -5.01
N TRP A 57 -11.04 -10.75 -4.37
CA TRP A 57 -9.68 -10.91 -4.88
C TRP A 57 -9.13 -12.34 -4.77
N GLY A 58 -9.94 -13.32 -4.34
CA GLY A 58 -9.49 -14.71 -4.23
C GLY A 58 -8.40 -14.93 -3.17
N LEU A 59 -8.29 -14.04 -2.18
CA LEU A 59 -7.22 -14.08 -1.17
C LEU A 59 -7.76 -14.07 0.26
N ALA A 60 -6.97 -14.65 1.16
CA ALA A 60 -7.14 -14.48 2.59
C ALA A 60 -6.37 -13.25 3.09
N PRO A 61 -6.84 -12.56 4.15
CA PRO A 61 -6.11 -11.45 4.74
C PRO A 61 -4.73 -11.91 5.25
N PRO A 62 -3.63 -11.22 4.91
CA PRO A 62 -2.30 -11.62 5.34
C PRO A 62 -2.14 -11.44 6.86
N GLY A 63 -1.39 -12.37 7.48
CA GLY A 63 -1.02 -12.29 8.89
C GLY A 63 0.20 -11.39 9.16
N PRO A 64 0.63 -11.26 10.43
CA PRO A 64 1.76 -10.42 10.83
C PRO A 64 3.01 -10.63 9.96
N GLY A 65 3.60 -9.53 9.50
CA GLY A 65 4.80 -9.53 8.65
C GLY A 65 4.58 -10.07 7.23
N ARG A 66 3.34 -10.32 6.81
CA ARG A 66 3.01 -10.83 5.47
C ARG A 66 2.32 -9.78 4.61
N GLN A 67 2.44 -10.00 3.30
CA GLN A 67 1.70 -9.30 2.27
C GLN A 67 1.20 -10.31 1.23
N ALA A 68 0.17 -9.94 0.49
CA ALA A 68 -0.35 -10.69 -0.65
C ALA A 68 -0.46 -9.74 -1.86
N PRO A 69 -0.06 -10.18 -3.07
CA PRO A 69 -0.32 -9.40 -4.28
C PRO A 69 -1.84 -9.31 -4.52
N LEU A 70 -2.31 -8.14 -4.94
CA LEU A 70 -3.69 -8.01 -5.41
C LEU A 70 -3.75 -8.38 -6.89
N PRO A 71 -4.82 -9.06 -7.36
CA PRO A 71 -4.98 -9.45 -8.76
C PRO A 71 -5.42 -8.25 -9.63
N LEU A 72 -4.73 -7.13 -9.50
CA LEU A 72 -4.97 -5.88 -10.23
C LEU A 72 -3.77 -5.58 -11.11
N ALA A 73 -4.01 -4.97 -12.28
CA ALA A 73 -2.94 -4.59 -13.19
C ALA A 73 -2.00 -3.57 -12.54
N ALA A 74 -0.70 -3.81 -12.63
CA ALA A 74 0.29 -2.81 -12.24
C ALA A 74 0.28 -1.67 -13.26
N ALA A 75 0.28 -0.44 -12.77
CA ALA A 75 0.49 0.73 -13.59
C ALA A 75 2.00 1.04 -13.68
N GLU A 76 2.47 1.44 -14.86
CA GLU A 76 3.87 1.80 -15.07
C GLU A 76 4.29 2.93 -14.11
N GLY A 77 5.47 2.79 -13.50
CA GLY A 77 6.00 3.76 -12.55
C GLY A 77 5.32 3.78 -11.16
N ARG A 78 4.33 2.90 -10.90
CA ARG A 78 3.64 2.81 -9.61
C ARG A 78 4.03 1.55 -8.82
N PRO A 79 3.87 1.55 -7.48
CA PRO A 79 3.99 0.32 -6.71
C PRO A 79 2.99 -0.72 -7.24
N ALA A 80 3.43 -1.97 -7.40
CA ALA A 80 2.50 -3.04 -7.76
C ALA A 80 1.38 -3.20 -6.69
N PRO A 81 0.17 -3.60 -7.07
CA PRO A 81 -0.94 -3.73 -6.14
C PRO A 81 -0.71 -4.81 -5.08
N ARG A 82 -0.99 -4.51 -3.81
CA ARG A 82 -0.75 -5.44 -2.70
C ARG A 82 -1.62 -5.13 -1.49
N LEU A 83 -1.93 -6.16 -0.72
CA LEU A 83 -2.51 -6.08 0.62
C LEU A 83 -1.43 -6.45 1.63
N MET A 84 -1.22 -5.62 2.64
CA MET A 84 -0.19 -5.82 3.66
C MET A 84 -0.83 -5.86 5.04
N TRP A 85 -0.34 -6.72 5.91
CA TRP A 85 -0.69 -6.62 7.33
C TRP A 85 -0.17 -5.30 7.89
N TRP A 86 -1.03 -4.56 8.59
CA TRP A 86 -0.68 -3.26 9.16
C TRP A 86 -0.64 -3.31 10.69
N ALA A 87 -1.71 -3.83 11.29
CA ALA A 87 -1.85 -4.01 12.73
C ALA A 87 -2.88 -5.12 13.01
N PRO A 88 -3.06 -5.57 14.27
CA PRO A 88 -4.13 -6.50 14.60
C PRO A 88 -5.51 -6.00 14.15
N GLY A 89 -6.14 -6.73 13.22
CA GLY A 89 -7.43 -6.36 12.62
C GLY A 89 -7.37 -5.25 11.57
N GLN A 90 -6.17 -4.88 11.10
CA GLN A 90 -5.97 -3.82 10.11
C GLN A 90 -4.99 -4.24 9.01
N TRP A 91 -5.31 -3.83 7.79
CA TRP A 91 -4.50 -4.09 6.59
C TRP A 91 -4.37 -2.82 5.76
N LEU A 92 -3.25 -2.67 5.07
CA LEU A 92 -3.04 -1.59 4.10
C LEU A 92 -3.11 -2.16 2.68
N ALA A 93 -4.09 -1.70 1.89
CA ALA A 93 -4.17 -1.95 0.47
C ALA A 93 -3.47 -0.83 -0.30
N VAL A 94 -2.51 -1.19 -1.15
CA VAL A 94 -1.91 -0.27 -2.13
C VAL A 94 -2.54 -0.61 -3.47
N LEU A 95 -3.26 0.35 -4.04
CA LEU A 95 -4.04 0.20 -5.27
C LEU A 95 -3.37 0.97 -6.43
N PRO A 96 -3.45 0.46 -7.67
CA PRO A 96 -2.73 1.02 -8.82
C PRO A 96 -3.40 2.28 -9.39
N ASP A 97 -4.73 2.37 -9.26
CA ASP A 97 -5.54 3.42 -9.87
C ASP A 97 -5.76 4.55 -8.88
N PRO A 98 -5.58 5.82 -9.26
CA PRO A 98 -6.20 6.91 -8.52
C PRO A 98 -7.71 6.85 -8.75
N ALA A 99 -8.42 6.00 -8.02
CA ALA A 99 -9.86 6.17 -7.79
C ALA A 99 -10.17 7.47 -6.99
N GLY A 100 -9.20 8.38 -6.88
CA GLY A 100 -9.29 9.62 -6.13
C GLY A 100 -9.67 9.37 -4.67
N PRO A 101 -10.29 10.37 -4.01
CA PRO A 101 -10.75 10.24 -2.63
C PRO A 101 -11.84 9.15 -2.44
N GLU A 102 -12.34 8.54 -3.52
CA GLU A 102 -13.42 7.56 -3.49
C GLU A 102 -12.93 6.12 -3.32
N ALA A 103 -11.62 5.86 -3.46
CA ALA A 103 -11.05 4.51 -3.37
C ALA A 103 -11.46 3.75 -2.11
N ALA A 104 -11.49 4.45 -0.97
CA ALA A 104 -11.93 3.87 0.30
C ALA A 104 -13.43 3.53 0.30
N ALA A 105 -14.27 4.42 -0.21
CA ALA A 105 -15.73 4.20 -0.27
C ALA A 105 -16.09 3.05 -1.23
N GLN A 106 -15.43 2.98 -2.39
CA GLN A 106 -15.60 1.91 -3.36
C GLN A 106 -15.17 0.55 -2.77
N LEU A 107 -14.05 0.52 -2.05
CA LEU A 107 -13.58 -0.70 -1.38
C LEU A 107 -14.52 -1.12 -0.25
N GLU A 108 -15.00 -0.19 0.56
CA GLU A 108 -15.97 -0.47 1.62
C GLU A 108 -17.27 -1.05 1.07
N ALA A 109 -17.78 -0.49 -0.03
CA ALA A 109 -18.94 -1.01 -0.75
C ALA A 109 -18.69 -2.42 -1.31
N ALA A 110 -17.51 -2.65 -1.91
CA ALA A 110 -17.14 -3.96 -2.44
C ALA A 110 -16.97 -5.03 -1.35
N LEU A 111 -16.57 -4.63 -0.14
CA LEU A 111 -16.48 -5.51 1.03
C LEU A 111 -17.84 -5.74 1.72
N GLY A 112 -18.91 -5.10 1.27
CA GLY A 112 -20.27 -5.35 1.75
C GLY A 112 -20.44 -5.14 3.26
N GLY A 113 -19.73 -4.17 3.83
CA GLY A 113 -19.75 -3.89 5.27
C GLY A 113 -18.96 -4.88 6.14
N ALA A 114 -18.11 -5.73 5.55
CA ALA A 114 -17.22 -6.61 6.31
C ALA A 114 -16.09 -5.86 7.03
N ALA A 115 -15.78 -4.64 6.59
CA ALA A 115 -14.75 -3.77 7.16
C ALA A 115 -15.05 -2.29 6.90
N TRP A 116 -14.39 -1.41 7.65
CA TRP A 116 -14.30 0.02 7.35
C TRP A 116 -13.06 0.30 6.52
N CYS A 117 -13.16 1.24 5.58
CA CYS A 117 -12.04 1.63 4.74
C CYS A 117 -11.73 3.12 4.93
N VAL A 118 -10.45 3.44 5.12
CA VAL A 118 -9.99 4.83 5.29
C VAL A 118 -8.85 5.10 4.32
N ASP A 119 -9.00 6.14 3.52
CA ASP A 119 -7.93 6.61 2.64
C ASP A 119 -6.78 7.23 3.46
N GLN A 120 -5.55 6.87 3.08
CA GLN A 120 -4.29 7.32 3.67
C GLN A 120 -3.36 7.92 2.61
N GLY A 121 -3.85 8.20 1.40
CA GLY A 121 -3.07 8.76 0.30
C GLY A 121 -2.29 10.04 0.67
N GLU A 122 -2.91 10.92 1.46
CA GLU A 122 -2.31 12.17 1.94
C GLU A 122 -1.50 12.01 3.25
N ALA A 123 -1.71 10.90 3.97
CA ALA A 123 -1.08 10.64 5.26
C ALA A 123 0.24 9.85 5.14
N LEU A 124 0.43 9.16 4.02
CA LEU A 124 1.58 8.29 3.78
C LEU A 124 2.32 8.71 2.51
N ALA A 125 3.65 8.63 2.53
CA ALA A 125 4.51 8.88 1.38
C ALA A 125 5.38 7.64 1.12
N PRO A 126 5.07 6.81 0.10
CA PRO A 126 5.84 5.61 -0.15
C PRO A 126 7.16 5.95 -0.84
N ILE A 127 8.25 5.48 -0.26
CA ILE A 127 9.61 5.69 -0.77
C ILE A 127 10.22 4.35 -1.13
N ARG A 128 10.81 4.26 -2.33
CA ARG A 128 11.62 3.11 -2.74
C ARG A 128 13.06 3.33 -2.33
N LEU A 129 13.56 2.40 -1.53
CA LEU A 129 14.97 2.28 -1.18
C LEU A 129 15.64 1.20 -2.04
N GLY A 130 16.72 1.55 -2.73
CA GLY A 130 17.46 0.65 -3.61
C GLY A 130 18.98 0.83 -3.53
N GLY A 131 19.70 0.05 -4.34
CA GLY A 131 21.16 0.03 -4.38
C GLY A 131 21.80 -0.93 -3.37
N PRO A 132 23.12 -1.18 -3.47
CA PRO A 132 23.86 -2.08 -2.60
C PRO A 132 23.88 -1.63 -1.12
N GLY A 133 23.80 -0.32 -0.85
CA GLY A 133 23.81 0.22 0.53
C GLY A 133 22.46 0.13 1.27
N ARG A 134 21.41 -0.42 0.65
CA ARG A 134 20.04 -0.37 1.19
C ARG A 134 19.87 -1.08 2.53
N GLY A 135 20.52 -2.22 2.74
CA GLY A 135 20.39 -3.02 3.96
C GLY A 135 20.94 -2.26 5.17
N ALA A 136 22.19 -1.82 5.07
CA ALA A 136 22.85 -1.03 6.11
C ALA A 136 22.11 0.27 6.45
N LEU A 137 21.51 0.95 5.46
CA LEU A 137 20.68 2.12 5.74
C LEU A 137 19.41 1.74 6.49
N ALA A 138 18.72 0.69 6.05
CA ALA A 138 17.46 0.24 6.67
C ALA A 138 17.67 -0.22 8.12
N GLU A 139 18.74 -0.95 8.43
CA GLU A 139 19.13 -1.34 9.79
C GLU A 139 19.48 -0.13 10.68
N ARG A 140 19.98 0.96 10.08
CA ARG A 140 20.32 2.18 10.82
C ARG A 140 19.09 3.03 11.18
N ILE A 141 18.04 3.00 10.37
CA ILE A 141 16.81 3.80 10.58
C ILE A 141 15.69 3.02 11.27
N CYS A 142 15.73 1.69 11.19
CA CYS A 142 14.72 0.81 11.75
C CYS A 142 15.40 -0.31 12.56
N ALA A 143 14.86 -0.61 13.74
CA ALA A 143 15.28 -1.77 14.54
C ALA A 143 14.71 -3.08 13.96
N LEU A 144 15.01 -3.36 12.69
CA LEU A 144 14.63 -4.57 11.98
C LEU A 144 15.88 -5.40 11.73
N ASP A 145 15.79 -6.70 11.98
CA ASP A 145 16.77 -7.66 11.48
C ASP A 145 16.47 -7.93 10.00
N LEU A 146 17.41 -7.59 9.12
CA LEU A 146 17.32 -7.78 7.67
C LEU A 146 18.27 -8.87 7.18
N SER A 147 18.82 -9.67 8.10
CA SER A 147 19.65 -10.82 7.77
C SER A 147 18.85 -11.82 6.90
N PRO A 148 19.47 -12.45 5.89
CA PRO A 148 18.80 -13.42 5.01
C PRO A 148 18.27 -14.67 5.72
#